data_AF-A0A7R6PGA0-F1
#
_entry.id   AF-A0A7R6PGA0-F1
#
_cell.length_a   1.000
_cell.length_b   1.000
_cell.length_c   1.000
_cell.angle_alpha   90.00
_cell.angle_beta   90.00
_cell.angle_gamma   90.00
#
_symmetry.space_group_name_H-M   'P 1'
#
loop_
_entity.id
_entity.type
_entity.pdbx_description
1 polymer ?
#
loop_
_entity_poly.entity_id
_entity_poly.type
_entity_poly.pdbx_seq_one_letter_code
_entity_poly.pdbx_strand_id
1 'polypeptide(L)'
;MQPKTTASTDNIYKFYALTGLLSTITLVVLFFQLTEEYNSRVFDRYVKASVLEGIRAPTLEQKVTLQVIDRQSDLDASNKQFYSITLGVLIGWSLLAMIVGFWQWHTKIQPLHNEINRHELIKLKHEIVRLKKGANPF
;
A
#
# COMPACT_ATOMS: atom_id res chain seq x y z
N MET A 1 2.20 16.89 -39.26
CA MET A 1 1.59 16.89 -37.92
C MET A 1 2.04 15.63 -37.23
N GLN A 2 2.87 15.73 -36.18
CA GLN A 2 3.15 14.57 -35.34
C GLN A 2 1.79 14.08 -34.82
N PRO A 3 1.44 12.80 -34.95
CA PRO A 3 0.30 12.30 -34.23
C PRO A 3 0.67 12.50 -32.76
N LYS A 4 -0.02 13.42 -32.08
CA LYS A 4 -0.18 13.32 -30.63
C LYS A 4 -0.69 11.90 -30.43
N THR A 5 0.20 10.99 -30.07
CA THR A 5 -0.20 9.75 -29.44
C THR A 5 -1.01 10.25 -28.26
N THR A 6 -2.33 10.22 -28.40
CA THR A 6 -3.22 10.35 -27.26
C THR A 6 -2.72 9.26 -26.34
N ALA A 7 -1.93 9.66 -25.34
CA ALA A 7 -1.31 8.73 -24.41
C ALA A 7 -2.43 7.78 -24.01
N SER A 8 -2.27 6.51 -24.38
CA SER A 8 -3.27 5.47 -24.17
C SER A 8 -3.73 5.65 -22.74
N THR A 9 -4.97 6.09 -22.59
CA THR A 9 -5.53 6.59 -21.35
C THR A 9 -5.17 5.60 -20.25
N ASP A 10 -4.45 6.06 -19.23
CA ASP A 10 -3.90 5.20 -18.19
C ASP A 10 -5.05 4.36 -17.63
N ASN A 11 -4.99 3.05 -17.87
CA ASN A 11 -6.12 2.17 -17.61
C ASN A 11 -6.44 2.21 -16.11
N ILE A 12 -7.69 2.51 -15.74
CA ILE A 12 -8.11 2.59 -14.33
C ILE A 12 -7.76 1.33 -13.53
N TYR A 13 -7.74 0.15 -14.18
CA TYR A 13 -7.33 -1.09 -13.52
C TYR A 13 -5.83 -1.17 -13.24
N LYS A 14 -4.98 -0.57 -14.08
CA LYS A 14 -3.55 -0.40 -13.76
C LYS A 14 -3.35 0.56 -12.60
N PHE A 15 -4.12 1.64 -12.56
CA PHE A 15 -4.10 2.57 -11.42
C PHE A 15 -4.49 1.84 -10.13
N TYR A 16 -5.60 1.10 -10.10
CA TYR A 16 -5.98 0.31 -8.92
C TYR A 16 -4.94 -0.74 -8.54
N ALA A 17 -4.32 -1.42 -9.51
CA ALA A 17 -3.27 -2.39 -9.25
C ALA A 17 -2.05 -1.75 -8.54
N LEU A 18 -1.54 -0.65 -9.11
CA LEU A 18 -0.34 0.03 -8.61
C LEU A 18 -0.59 0.78 -7.31
N THR A 19 -1.71 1.49 -7.19
CA THR A 19 -2.09 2.17 -5.95
C THR A 19 -2.35 1.14 -4.85
N GLY A 20 -3.07 0.05 -5.14
CA GLY A 20 -3.30 -1.02 -4.17
C GLY A 20 -2.00 -1.66 -3.70
N LEU A 21 -1.06 -1.93 -4.61
CA LEU A 21 0.27 -2.44 -4.27
C LEU A 21 1.05 -1.48 -3.37
N LEU A 22 1.15 -0.21 -3.77
CA LEU A 22 1.87 0.81 -3.02
C LEU A 22 1.26 0.99 -1.62
N SER A 23 -0.06 1.15 -1.53
CA SER A 23 -0.77 1.28 -0.26
C SER A 23 -0.57 0.05 0.62
N THR A 24 -0.59 -1.16 0.06
CA THR A 24 -0.33 -2.39 0.82
C THR A 24 1.06 -2.37 1.43
N ILE A 25 2.09 -2.05 0.65
CA ILE A 25 3.48 -1.98 1.15
C ILE A 25 3.59 -0.94 2.27
N THR A 26 3.05 0.27 2.05
CA THR A 26 3.07 1.33 3.05
C THR A 26 2.35 0.93 4.34
N LEU A 27 1.15 0.35 4.24
CA LEU A 27 0.37 -0.04 5.39
C LEU A 27 1.00 -1.20 6.18
N VAL A 28 1.66 -2.13 5.50
CA VAL A 28 2.43 -3.20 6.15
C VAL A 28 3.59 -2.61 6.95
N VAL A 29 4.32 -1.65 6.39
CA VAL A 29 5.40 -0.94 7.13
C VAL A 29 4.83 -0.22 8.36
N LEU A 30 3.72 0.51 8.21
CA LEU A 30 3.06 1.19 9.33
C LEU A 30 2.59 0.21 10.42
N PHE A 31 2.13 -0.98 10.03
CA PHE A 31 1.72 -2.02 10.97
C PHE A 31 2.91 -2.53 11.82
N PHE A 32 4.08 -2.73 11.20
CA PHE A 32 5.30 -3.09 11.92
C PHE A 32 5.73 -1.97 12.87
N GLN A 33 5.75 -0.72 12.40
CA GLN A 33 6.09 0.45 13.23
C GLN A 33 5.17 0.59 14.44
N LEU A 34 3.85 0.46 14.25
CA LEU A 34 2.88 0.47 15.35
C LEU A 34 3.19 -0.59 16.40
N THR A 35 3.57 -1.79 15.94
CA THR A 35 3.89 -2.92 16.83
C THR A 35 5.18 -2.68 17.60
N GLU A 36 6.22 -2.19 16.92
CA GLU A 36 7.50 -1.86 17.53
C GLU A 36 7.36 -0.75 18.58
N GLU A 37 6.66 0.34 18.24
CA GLU A 37 6.39 1.44 19.15
C GLU A 37 5.60 0.99 20.39
N TYR A 38 4.56 0.19 20.20
CA TYR A 38 3.80 -0.37 21.31
C TYR A 38 4.68 -1.21 22.23
N ASN A 39 5.49 -2.11 21.65
CA ASN A 39 6.37 -2.98 22.42
C ASN A 39 7.43 -2.18 23.21
N SER A 40 8.00 -1.13 22.60
CA SER A 40 8.95 -0.23 23.26
C SER A 40 8.31 0.48 24.46
N ARG A 41 7.10 1.02 24.28
CA ARG A 41 6.34 1.66 25.37
C ARG A 41 5.95 0.69 26.49
N VAL A 42 5.55 -0.53 26.14
CA VAL A 42 5.26 -1.59 27.12
C VAL A 42 6.49 -1.95 27.93
N PHE A 43 7.64 -2.12 27.27
CA PHE A 43 8.89 -2.45 27.94
C PHE A 43 9.33 -1.35 28.91
N ASP A 44 9.33 -0.08 28.47
CA ASP A 44 9.68 1.07 29.31
C ASP A 44 8.75 1.19 30.53
N ARG A 45 7.43 1.02 30.34
CA ARG A 45 6.48 1.00 31.46
C ARG A 45 6.73 -0.16 32.41
N TYR A 46 6.98 -1.36 31.89
CA TYR A 46 7.23 -2.54 32.71
C TYR A 46 8.44 -2.32 33.62
N VAL A 47 9.55 -1.82 33.08
CA VAL A 47 10.75 -1.50 33.87
C VAL A 47 10.42 -0.47 34.97
N LYS A 48 9.70 0.60 34.63
CA LYS A 48 9.32 1.64 35.60
C LYS A 48 8.39 1.11 36.70
N ALA A 49 7.40 0.31 36.35
CA ALA A 49 6.47 -0.30 37.29
C ALA A 49 7.20 -1.26 38.24
N SER A 50 8.03 -2.16 37.72
CA SER A 50 8.78 -3.13 38.54
C SER A 50 9.72 -2.47 39.55
N VAL A 51 10.33 -1.33 39.19
CA VAL A 51 11.17 -0.56 40.13
C VAL A 51 10.34 0.02 41.27
N LEU A 52 9.16 0.58 40.98
CA LEU A 52 8.27 1.17 41.98
C LEU A 52 7.61 0.11 42.87
N GLU A 53 7.25 -1.04 42.32
CA GLU A 53 6.68 -2.18 43.06
C GLU A 53 7.68 -2.81 44.04
N GLY A 54 8.98 -2.76 43.72
CA GLY A 54 10.06 -3.27 44.59
C GLY A 54 10.28 -2.44 45.86
N ILE A 55 9.67 -1.27 45.99
CA ILE A 55 9.86 -0.37 47.13
C ILE A 55 8.96 -0.81 48.29
N ARG A 56 9.55 -1.21 49.43
CA ARG A 56 8.80 -1.70 50.61
C ARG A 56 7.86 -0.67 51.24
N ALA A 57 8.19 0.63 51.15
CA ALA A 57 7.39 1.73 51.70
C ALA A 57 7.37 2.93 50.73
N PRO A 58 6.55 2.89 49.66
CA PRO A 58 6.55 3.91 48.64
C PRO A 58 5.91 5.22 49.13
N THR A 59 6.44 6.34 48.65
CA THR A 59 5.87 7.67 48.91
C THR A 59 4.52 7.85 48.21
N LEU A 60 3.74 8.86 48.60
CA LEU A 60 2.46 9.16 47.95
C LEU A 60 2.65 9.39 46.44
N GLU A 61 3.67 10.15 46.06
CA GLU A 61 4.02 10.42 44.66
C GLU A 61 4.34 9.13 43.88
N GLN A 62 5.07 8.19 44.49
CA GLN A 62 5.40 6.90 43.88
C GLN A 62 4.15 6.04 43.67
N LYS A 63 3.20 6.04 44.63
CA LYS A 63 1.93 5.33 44.50
C LYS A 63 1.06 5.91 43.38
N VAL A 64 0.96 7.24 43.29
CA VAL A 64 0.23 7.91 42.21
C VAL A 64 0.88 7.62 40.86
N THR A 65 2.21 7.64 40.79
CA THR A 65 2.95 7.33 39.57
C THR A 65 2.65 5.91 39.08
N LEU A 66 2.60 4.93 39.99
CA LEU A 66 2.23 3.56 39.65
C LEU A 66 0.81 3.47 39.05
N GLN A 67 -0.17 4.14 39.67
CA GLN A 67 -1.55 4.19 39.15
C GLN A 67 -1.64 4.84 37.76
N VAL A 68 -0.83 5.88 37.52
CA VAL A 68 -0.77 6.53 36.21
C VAL A 68 -0.18 5.57 35.16
N ILE A 69 0.88 4.83 35.50
CA ILE A 69 1.49 3.84 34.61
C ILE A 69 0.49 2.73 34.25
N ASP A 70 -0.27 2.22 35.23
CA ASP A 70 -1.32 1.23 35.00
C ASP A 70 -2.39 1.77 34.04
N ARG A 71 -2.87 3.00 34.29
CA ARG A 71 -3.88 3.60 33.42
C ARG A 71 -3.35 3.85 32.01
N GLN A 72 -2.10 4.24 31.86
CA GLN A 72 -1.45 4.37 30.55
C GLN A 72 -1.36 3.03 29.82
N SER A 73 -1.14 1.92 30.54
CA SER A 73 -1.11 0.58 29.97
C SER A 73 -2.44 0.22 29.31
N ASP A 74 -3.56 0.46 30.01
CA ASP A 74 -4.91 0.22 29.47
C ASP A 74 -5.20 1.05 28.23
N LEU A 75 -4.86 2.34 28.27
CA LEU A 75 -5.09 3.26 27.16
C LEU A 75 -4.26 2.86 25.93
N ASP A 76 -2.99 2.51 26.13
CA ASP A 76 -2.12 2.08 25.04
C ASP A 76 -2.55 0.75 24.44
N ALA A 77 -3.01 -0.20 25.26
CA ALA A 77 -3.54 -1.48 24.80
C ALA A 77 -4.80 -1.28 23.94
N SER A 78 -5.72 -0.42 24.39
CA SER A 78 -6.92 -0.06 23.65
C SER A 78 -6.59 0.63 22.32
N ASN A 79 -5.68 1.60 22.35
CA ASN A 79 -5.22 2.33 21.15
C ASN A 79 -4.56 1.38 20.15
N LYS A 80 -3.67 0.48 20.62
CA LYS A 80 -3.04 -0.52 19.76
C LYS A 80 -4.09 -1.39 19.09
N GLN A 81 -5.06 -1.90 19.84
CA GLN A 81 -6.13 -2.74 19.29
C GLN A 81 -6.91 -1.98 18.21
N PHE A 82 -7.33 -0.74 18.49
CA PHE A 82 -8.06 0.09 17.53
C PHE A 82 -7.26 0.35 16.25
N TYR A 83 -5.98 0.74 16.38
CA TYR A 83 -5.12 1.01 15.23
C TYR A 83 -4.78 -0.26 14.45
N SER A 84 -4.53 -1.39 15.12
CA SER A 84 -4.27 -2.67 14.45
C SER A 84 -5.49 -3.14 13.64
N ILE A 85 -6.71 -3.01 14.17
CA ILE A 85 -7.94 -3.33 13.44
C ILE A 85 -8.09 -2.40 12.23
N THR A 86 -7.90 -1.10 12.43
CA THR A 86 -8.02 -0.09 11.36
C THR A 86 -7.02 -0.36 10.23
N LEU A 87 -5.74 -0.60 10.58
CA LEU A 87 -4.71 -0.95 9.61
C LEU A 87 -5.04 -2.27 8.90
N GLY A 88 -5.53 -3.28 9.62
CA GLY A 88 -5.94 -4.56 9.03
C GLY A 88 -7.03 -4.39 7.97
N VAL A 89 -8.06 -3.57 8.25
CA VAL A 89 -9.12 -3.25 7.29
C VAL A 89 -8.56 -2.52 6.07
N LEU A 90 -7.69 -1.53 6.27
CA LEU A 90 -7.06 -0.77 5.18
C LEU A 90 -6.17 -1.66 4.30
N ILE A 91 -5.39 -2.57 4.91
CA ILE A 91 -4.56 -3.56 4.19
C ILE A 91 -5.45 -4.49 3.37
N GLY A 92 -6.55 -4.98 3.96
CA GLY A 92 -7.52 -5.80 3.24
C GLY A 92 -8.09 -5.08 2.02
N TRP A 93 -8.47 -3.81 2.18
CA TRP A 93 -8.97 -2.98 1.10
C TRP A 93 -7.93 -2.73 0.00
N SER A 94 -6.68 -2.44 0.36
CA SER A 94 -5.61 -2.20 -0.60
C SER A 94 -5.25 -3.46 -1.39
N LEU A 95 -5.24 -4.63 -0.73
CA LEU A 95 -5.05 -5.93 -1.38
C LEU A 95 -6.19 -6.25 -2.36
N LEU A 96 -7.44 -5.98 -1.99
CA LEU A 96 -8.58 -6.18 -2.89
C LEU A 96 -8.46 -5.29 -4.13
N ALA A 97 -8.14 -4.00 -3.96
CA ALA A 97 -7.91 -3.09 -5.08
C ALA A 97 -6.78 -3.57 -5.99
N MET A 98 -5.68 -4.04 -5.39
CA MET A 98 -4.53 -4.60 -6.11
C MET A 98 -4.93 -5.81 -6.95
N ILE A 99 -5.58 -6.80 -6.33
CA ILE A 99 -5.99 -8.06 -6.97
C ILE A 99 -6.98 -7.77 -8.11
N VAL A 100 -8.01 -6.97 -7.86
CA VAL A 100 -9.02 -6.62 -8.88
C VAL A 100 -8.38 -5.86 -10.04
N GLY A 101 -7.47 -4.93 -9.74
CA GLY A 101 -6.73 -4.17 -10.74
C GLY A 101 -5.89 -5.07 -11.64
N PHE A 102 -5.04 -5.93 -11.05
CA PHE A 102 -4.22 -6.87 -11.82
C PHE A 102 -5.05 -7.86 -12.62
N TRP A 103 -6.11 -8.41 -12.01
CA TRP A 103 -6.95 -9.40 -12.67
C TRP A 103 -7.66 -8.83 -13.90
N GLN A 104 -8.34 -7.68 -13.78
CA GLN A 104 -9.02 -7.05 -14.92
C GLN A 104 -8.02 -6.56 -15.98
N TRP A 105 -6.88 -6.02 -15.55
CA TRP A 105 -5.85 -5.58 -16.48
C TRP A 105 -5.29 -6.75 -17.30
N HIS A 106 -4.90 -7.84 -16.66
CA HIS A 106 -4.29 -8.99 -17.31
C HIS A 106 -5.28 -9.75 -18.20
N THR A 107 -6.53 -9.92 -17.75
CA THR A 107 -7.50 -10.78 -18.45
C THR A 107 -8.27 -10.07 -19.57
N LYS A 108 -8.51 -8.76 -19.46
CA LYS A 108 -9.34 -8.03 -20.44
C LYS A 108 -8.56 -6.99 -21.22
N ILE A 109 -7.80 -6.16 -20.53
CA ILE A 109 -7.19 -4.98 -21.15
C ILE A 109 -5.93 -5.36 -21.91
N GLN A 110 -5.09 -6.23 -21.36
CA GLN A 110 -3.87 -6.67 -22.02
C GLN A 110 -4.13 -7.40 -23.36
N PRO A 111 -5.10 -8.34 -23.47
CA PRO A 111 -5.45 -8.94 -24.75
C PRO A 111 -5.94 -7.92 -25.78
N LEU A 112 -6.85 -7.02 -25.39
CA LEU A 112 -7.35 -5.97 -26.28
C LEU A 112 -6.21 -5.08 -26.80
N HIS A 113 -5.28 -4.71 -25.91
CA HIS A 113 -4.12 -3.90 -26.28
C HIS A 113 -3.19 -4.66 -27.24
N ASN A 114 -3.01 -5.97 -27.04
CA ASN A 114 -2.24 -6.81 -27.96
C ASN A 114 -2.88 -6.86 -29.36
N GLU A 115 -4.21 -6.94 -29.45
CA GLU A 115 -4.92 -6.92 -30.73
C GLU A 115 -4.78 -5.58 -31.44
N ILE A 116 -4.96 -4.46 -30.72
CA ILE A 116 -4.76 -3.11 -31.27
C ILE A 116 -3.33 -2.97 -31.82
N ASN A 117 -2.33 -3.35 -31.03
CA ASN A 117 -0.93 -3.28 -31.44
C ASN A 117 -0.65 -4.16 -32.67
N ARG A 118 -1.31 -5.33 -32.78
CA ARG A 118 -1.20 -6.19 -33.96
C ARG A 118 -1.78 -5.51 -35.21
N HIS A 119 -2.95 -4.89 -35.10
CA HIS A 119 -3.56 -4.18 -36.23
C HIS A 119 -2.75 -2.94 -36.64
N GLU A 120 -2.23 -2.17 -35.68
CA GLU A 120 -1.33 -1.04 -35.97
C GLU A 120 -0.07 -1.50 -36.71
N LEU A 121 0.53 -2.62 -36.29
CA LEU A 121 1.69 -3.20 -36.95
C LEU A 121 1.36 -3.61 -38.41
N ILE A 122 0.19 -4.22 -38.64
CA ILE A 122 -0.28 -4.56 -39.99
C ILE A 122 -0.45 -3.29 -40.84
N LYS A 123 -1.07 -2.24 -40.29
CA LYS A 123 -1.24 -0.96 -40.98
C LYS A 123 0.11 -0.36 -41.36
N LEU A 124 1.06 -0.32 -40.43
CA LEU A 124 2.41 0.19 -40.67
C LEU A 124 3.11 -0.59 -41.80
N LYS A 125 2.99 -1.92 -41.81
CA LYS A 125 3.55 -2.76 -42.89
C LYS A 125 2.97 -2.42 -44.26
N HIS A 126 1.66 -2.24 -44.36
CA HIS A 126 1.01 -1.85 -45.62
C HIS A 126 1.46 -0.46 -46.07
N GLU A 127 1.61 0.48 -45.13
CA GLU A 127 2.10 1.82 -45.41
C GLU A 127 3.55 1.80 -45.93
N ILE A 128 4.43 1.01 -45.31
CA ILE A 128 5.81 0.81 -45.80
C ILE A 128 5.82 0.23 -47.21
N VAL A 129 4.99 -0.77 -47.50
CA VAL A 129 4.90 -1.37 -48.86
C VAL A 129 4.41 -0.34 -49.87
N ARG A 130 3.39 0.45 -49.53
CA ARG A 130 2.86 1.52 -50.39
C ARG A 130 3.92 2.58 -50.68
N LEU A 131 4.66 3.02 -49.66
CA LEU A 131 5.73 4.00 -49.81
C LEU A 131 6.87 3.46 -50.69
N LYS A 132 7.27 2.19 -50.52
CA LYS A 132 8.27 1.54 -51.38
C LYS A 132 7.83 1.45 -52.84
N LYS A 133 6.55 1.13 -53.10
CA LYS A 133 6.00 1.11 -54.46
C LYS A 133 5.90 2.50 -55.08
N GLY A 134 5.51 3.52 -54.30
CA GLY A 134 5.46 4.90 -54.76
C GLY A 134 6.83 5.55 -54.99
N ALA A 135 7.86 5.05 -54.30
CA ALA A 135 9.25 5.49 -54.47
C ALA A 135 9.99 4.80 -55.64
N ASN A 136 9.37 3.80 -56.28
CA ASN A 136 9.90 3.13 -57.47
C ASN A 136 9.05 3.49 -58.70
N PRO A 137 9.29 4.64 -59.37
CA PRO A 137 8.52 5.05 -60.55
C PRO A 137 9.01 4.40 -61.86
N PHE A 138 9.86 3.36 -61.79
CA PHE A 138 10.40 2.63 -62.93
C PHE A 138 10.27 1.12 -62.74
#